data_AF-A0A6B2RSP7-F1
#
_entry.id   AF-A0A6B2RSP7-F1
#
_cell.length_a   1.000
_cell.length_b   1.000
_cell.length_c   1.000
_cell.angle_alpha   90.00
_cell.angle_beta   90.00
_cell.angle_gamma   90.00
#
_symmetry.space_group_name_H-M   'P 1'
#
loop_
_entity.id
_entity.type
_entity.pdbx_description
1 polymer ?
#
loop_
_entity_poly.entity_id
_entity_poly.type
_entity_poly.pdbx_seq_one_letter_code
_entity_poly.pdbx_strand_id
1 'polypeptide(L)'
;MNTTTRALNQAEILVLIDAVLGWDLNGPGLPEPEIALGMVEDLTAYGRIAAGTLCTLCLSIPAHSAAGHGAQATLSEASRRLYLPPPHVTRRAVAHRAQNLARLCRALFRATAQVEEQARIARHTSQHVAQEGTPG
;
A
#
# COMPACT_ATOMS: atom_id res chain seq x y z
N MET A 1 4.92 -25.63 17.50
CA MET A 1 3.89 -25.51 16.44
C MET A 1 4.32 -24.39 15.52
N ASN A 2 4.76 -24.70 14.31
CA ASN A 2 5.12 -23.69 13.31
C ASN A 2 3.85 -23.25 12.60
N THR A 3 3.25 -22.16 13.05
CA THR A 3 2.22 -21.44 12.28
C THR A 3 2.94 -20.71 11.16
N THR A 4 2.99 -21.35 9.98
CA THR A 4 3.32 -20.65 8.74
C THR A 4 2.23 -19.62 8.48
N THR A 5 2.44 -18.36 8.89
CA THR A 5 1.53 -17.26 8.60
C THR A 5 1.41 -17.12 7.08
N ARG A 6 0.28 -17.55 6.53
CA ARG A 6 -0.01 -17.39 5.10
C ARG A 6 -0.11 -15.89 4.81
N ALA A 7 0.71 -15.40 3.88
CA ALA A 7 0.57 -14.03 3.39
C ALA A 7 -0.81 -13.83 2.75
N LEU A 8 -1.54 -12.80 3.18
CA LEU A 8 -2.84 -12.44 2.59
C LEU A 8 -2.64 -11.99 1.14
N ASN A 9 -3.53 -12.44 0.26
CA ASN A 9 -3.55 -11.96 -1.12
C ASN A 9 -4.22 -10.57 -1.22
N GLN A 10 -4.15 -9.95 -2.40
CA GLN A 10 -4.69 -8.60 -2.62
C GLN A 10 -6.21 -8.51 -2.40
N ALA A 11 -7.00 -9.52 -2.74
CA ALA A 11 -8.45 -9.46 -2.54
C ALA A 11 -8.79 -9.51 -1.03
N GLU A 12 -8.09 -10.38 -0.30
CA GLU A 12 -8.24 -10.53 1.15
C GLU A 12 -7.84 -9.26 1.90
N ILE A 13 -6.74 -8.61 1.51
CA ILE A 13 -6.34 -7.37 2.16
C ILE A 13 -7.28 -6.20 1.85
N LEU A 14 -7.94 -6.17 0.68
CA LEU A 14 -8.92 -5.14 0.37
C LEU A 14 -10.15 -5.26 1.27
N VAL A 15 -10.64 -6.49 1.50
CA VAL A 15 -11.71 -6.76 2.47
C VAL A 15 -11.27 -6.33 3.87
N LEU A 16 -10.02 -6.63 4.25
CA LEU A 16 -9.47 -6.23 5.55
C LEU A 16 -9.41 -4.71 5.71
N ILE A 17 -8.95 -4.00 4.68
CA ILE A 17 -8.89 -2.53 4.65
C ILE A 17 -10.30 -1.96 4.86
N ASP A 18 -11.30 -2.45 4.14
CA ASP A 18 -12.66 -1.93 4.26
C ASP A 18 -13.25 -2.22 5.65
N ALA A 19 -13.02 -3.41 6.21
CA ALA A 19 -13.44 -3.75 7.57
C ALA A 19 -12.82 -2.82 8.62
N VAL A 20 -11.50 -2.60 8.56
CA VAL A 20 -10.77 -1.74 9.51
C VAL A 20 -11.19 -0.28 9.39
N LEU A 21 -11.37 0.22 8.15
CA LEU A 21 -11.83 1.59 7.91
C LEU A 21 -13.28 1.82 8.35
N GLY A 22 -14.08 0.76 8.49
CA GLY A 22 -15.46 0.82 8.99
C GLY A 22 -15.59 0.94 10.51
N TRP A 23 -14.50 0.78 11.28
CA TRP A 23 -14.57 0.89 12.75
C TRP A 23 -14.89 2.32 13.22
N ASP A 24 -15.90 2.44 14.08
CA ASP A 24 -16.15 3.67 14.83
C ASP A 24 -15.19 3.76 16.02
N LEU A 25 -14.20 4.65 15.93
CA LEU A 25 -13.19 4.84 16.99
C LEU A 25 -13.73 5.43 18.29
N ASN A 26 -14.98 5.92 18.31
CA ASN A 26 -15.66 6.41 19.50
C ASN A 26 -16.81 5.50 19.94
N GLY A 27 -17.12 4.47 19.14
CA GLY A 27 -18.25 3.59 19.35
C GLY A 27 -17.94 2.43 20.29
N PRO A 28 -18.96 1.85 20.93
CA PRO A 28 -18.80 0.66 21.76
C PRO A 28 -18.44 -0.59 20.93
N GLY A 29 -18.62 -0.56 19.61
CA GLY A 29 -18.34 -1.66 18.68
C GLY A 29 -16.87 -1.80 18.25
N LEU A 30 -15.93 -1.15 18.94
CA LEU A 30 -14.50 -1.34 18.68
C LEU A 30 -14.09 -2.79 18.95
N PRO A 31 -13.26 -3.39 18.07
CA PRO A 31 -12.75 -4.73 18.31
C PRO A 31 -11.89 -4.81 19.56
N GLU A 32 -11.76 -6.02 20.09
CA GLU A 32 -10.81 -6.33 21.16
C GLU A 32 -9.35 -6.00 20.74
N PRO A 33 -8.47 -5.60 21.67
CA PRO A 33 -7.10 -5.18 21.34
C PRO A 33 -6.33 -6.24 20.55
N GLU A 34 -6.52 -7.52 20.87
CA GLU A 34 -5.84 -8.65 20.24
C GLU A 34 -6.25 -8.79 18.77
N ILE A 35 -7.55 -8.62 18.48
CA ILE A 35 -8.07 -8.63 17.10
C ILE A 35 -7.49 -7.43 16.34
N ALA A 36 -7.56 -6.24 16.93
CA ALA A 36 -7.02 -5.04 16.30
C ALA A 36 -5.51 -5.15 16.04
N LEU A 37 -4.76 -5.80 16.94
CA LEU A 37 -3.33 -6.02 16.81
C LEU A 37 -3.03 -7.01 15.68
N GLY A 38 -3.79 -8.10 15.55
CA GLY A 38 -3.69 -9.00 14.40
C GLY A 38 -3.88 -8.26 13.08
N MET A 39 -4.87 -7.35 13.00
CA MET A 39 -5.04 -6.51 11.81
C MET A 39 -3.87 -5.57 11.55
N VAL A 40 -3.24 -5.03 12.60
CA VAL A 40 -2.03 -4.20 12.49
C VAL A 40 -0.87 -5.01 11.91
N GLU A 41 -0.69 -6.25 12.36
CA GLU A 41 0.35 -7.16 11.87
C GLU A 41 0.14 -7.50 10.38
N ASP A 42 -1.08 -7.91 10.01
CA ASP A 42 -1.44 -8.26 8.64
C ASP A 42 -1.28 -7.07 7.68
N LEU A 43 -1.78 -5.89 8.06
CA LEU A 43 -1.64 -4.67 7.26
C LEU A 43 -0.18 -4.21 7.16
N THR A 44 0.62 -4.41 8.21
CA THR A 44 2.05 -4.06 8.20
C THR A 44 2.83 -4.99 7.26
N ALA A 45 2.60 -6.30 7.37
CA ALA A 45 3.23 -7.30 6.51
C ALA A 45 2.88 -7.03 5.04
N TYR A 46 1.60 -6.84 4.73
CA TYR A 46 1.16 -6.52 3.38
C TYR A 46 1.71 -5.18 2.89
N GLY A 47 1.64 -4.13 3.71
CA GLY A 47 2.13 -2.81 3.36
C GLY A 47 3.61 -2.80 2.97
N ARG A 48 4.44 -3.64 3.60
CA ARG A 48 5.86 -3.80 3.24
C ARG A 48 6.04 -4.43 1.87
N ILE A 49 5.28 -5.47 1.56
CA ILE A 49 5.28 -6.10 0.24
C ILE A 49 4.86 -5.10 -0.83
N ALA A 50 3.74 -4.40 -0.61
CA ALA A 50 3.23 -3.39 -1.55
C ALA A 50 4.21 -2.22 -1.75
N ALA A 51 4.87 -1.75 -0.70
CA ALA A 51 5.91 -0.72 -0.80
C ALA A 51 7.13 -1.21 -1.61
N GLY A 52 7.55 -2.47 -1.43
CA GLY A 52 8.62 -3.09 -2.23
C GLY A 52 8.26 -3.18 -3.71
N THR A 53 7.03 -3.61 -4.02
CA THR A 53 6.50 -3.64 -5.40
C THR A 53 6.47 -2.25 -6.01
N LEU A 54 5.92 -1.26 -5.31
CA LEU A 54 5.85 0.12 -5.80
C LEU A 54 7.25 0.69 -6.07
N CYS A 55 8.21 0.48 -5.15
CA CYS A 55 9.59 0.89 -5.32
C CYS A 55 10.21 0.30 -6.61
N THR A 56 9.99 -0.99 -6.86
CA THR A 56 10.47 -1.67 -8.07
C THR A 56 9.83 -1.08 -9.34
N LEU A 57 8.52 -0.84 -9.33
CA LEU A 57 7.80 -0.25 -10.45
C LEU A 57 8.24 1.18 -10.76
N CYS A 58 8.60 1.96 -9.74
CA CYS A 58 9.10 3.32 -9.92
C CYS A 58 10.38 3.38 -10.76
N LEU A 59 11.18 2.29 -10.79
CA LEU A 59 12.36 2.19 -11.66
C LEU A 59 12.03 2.19 -13.16
N SER A 60 10.76 1.93 -13.52
CA SER A 60 10.30 1.86 -14.91
C SER A 60 9.69 3.17 -15.43
N ILE A 61 9.66 4.24 -14.63
CA ILE A 61 9.06 5.52 -15.01
C ILE A 61 10.03 6.68 -14.75
N PRO A 62 9.91 7.82 -15.46
CA PRO A 62 10.69 9.01 -15.14
C PRO A 62 10.37 9.52 -13.72
N ALA A 63 11.40 9.75 -12.91
CA ALA A 63 11.26 10.20 -11.52
C ALA A 63 10.52 11.53 -11.37
N HIS A 64 10.63 12.42 -12.37
CA HIS A 64 9.98 13.74 -12.40
C HIS A 64 8.52 13.70 -12.90
N SER A 65 7.99 12.52 -13.22
CA SER A 65 6.58 12.37 -13.57
C SER A 65 5.69 12.60 -12.34
N ALA A 66 4.45 13.03 -12.55
CA ALA A 66 3.48 13.19 -11.47
C ALA A 66 3.26 11.88 -10.69
N ALA A 67 3.24 10.74 -11.39
CA ALA A 67 3.17 9.41 -10.78
C ALA A 67 4.42 9.10 -9.92
N GLY A 68 5.61 9.48 -10.40
CA GLY A 68 6.86 9.35 -9.65
C GLY A 68 6.86 10.14 -8.33
N HIS A 69 6.45 11.42 -8.38
CA HIS A 69 6.34 12.25 -7.17
C HIS A 69 5.31 11.68 -6.17
N GLY A 70 4.13 11.27 -6.65
CA GLY A 70 3.09 10.67 -5.80
C GLY A 70 3.54 9.36 -5.16
N ALA A 71 4.23 8.50 -5.92
CA ALA A 71 4.78 7.25 -5.41
C ALA A 71 5.88 7.51 -4.36
N GLN A 72 6.79 8.46 -4.59
CA GLN A 72 7.84 8.79 -3.62
C GLN A 72 7.28 9.34 -2.30
N ALA A 73 6.26 10.20 -2.36
CA ALA A 73 5.57 10.68 -1.16
C ALA A 73 4.93 9.52 -0.38
N THR A 74 4.29 8.58 -1.10
CA THR A 74 3.66 7.40 -0.50
C THR A 74 4.70 6.44 0.12
N LEU A 75 5.83 6.21 -0.56
CA LEU A 75 6.94 5.39 -0.06
C LEU A 75 7.59 6.00 1.18
N SER A 76 7.71 7.33 1.22
CA SER A 76 8.21 8.07 2.39
C SER A 76 7.26 7.94 3.58
N GLU A 77 5.94 7.93 3.34
CA GLU A 77 4.99 7.64 4.42
C GLU A 77 5.08 6.18 4.90
N ALA A 78 5.26 5.25 3.95
CA ALA A 78 5.38 3.84 4.24
C ALA A 78 6.62 3.53 5.10
N SER A 79 7.77 4.13 4.77
CA SER A 79 9.00 3.97 5.57
C SER A 79 8.84 4.51 6.98
N ARG A 80 8.10 5.61 7.17
CA ARG A 80 7.83 6.16 8.50
C ARG A 80 6.86 5.32 9.31
N ARG A 81 5.85 4.71 8.68
CA ARG A 81 4.77 4.03 9.42
C ARG A 81 4.99 2.55 9.62
N LEU A 82 5.44 1.81 8.61
CA LEU A 82 5.48 0.34 8.62
C LEU A 82 6.53 -0.26 9.56
N TYR A 83 7.42 0.57 10.10
CA TYR A 83 8.51 0.16 11.00
C TYR A 83 8.37 0.72 12.41
N LEU A 84 7.26 1.38 12.73
CA LEU A 84 7.00 1.81 14.10
C LEU A 84 6.68 0.59 14.98
N PRO A 85 7.08 0.63 16.27
CA PRO A 85 6.78 -0.42 17.22
C PRO A 85 5.26 -0.57 17.43
N PRO A 86 4.82 -1.71 17.97
CA PRO A 86 3.41 -1.93 18.33
C PRO A 86 2.88 -0.79 19.22
N PRO A 87 1.64 -0.31 18.99
CA PRO A 87 1.04 0.75 19.79
C PRO A 87 0.75 0.29 21.23
N HIS A 88 0.58 1.25 22.14
CA HIS A 88 0.10 0.98 23.50
C HIS A 88 -1.25 0.24 23.49
N VAL A 89 -1.47 -0.62 24.48
CA VAL A 89 -2.48 -1.70 24.51
C VAL A 89 -3.94 -1.24 24.63
N THR A 90 -4.25 0.05 24.50
CA THR A 90 -5.67 0.50 24.57
C THR A 90 -6.38 0.18 23.25
N ARG A 91 -7.62 -0.32 23.33
CA ARG A 91 -8.46 -0.65 22.15
C ARG A 91 -8.46 0.45 21.11
N ARG A 92 -8.65 1.70 21.55
CA ARG A 92 -8.68 2.88 20.68
C ARG A 92 -7.34 3.15 20.01
N ALA A 93 -6.22 3.02 20.71
CA ALA A 93 -4.90 3.27 20.13
C ALA A 93 -4.54 2.22 19.06
N VAL A 94 -4.81 0.94 19.34
CA VAL A 94 -4.57 -0.15 18.38
C VAL A 94 -5.49 -0.02 17.16
N ALA A 95 -6.77 0.29 17.37
CA ALA A 95 -7.73 0.49 16.28
C ALA A 95 -7.38 1.69 15.40
N HIS A 96 -7.00 2.82 16.00
CA HIS A 96 -6.55 4.00 15.27
C HIS A 96 -5.28 3.70 14.45
N ARG A 97 -4.37 2.89 15.01
CA ARG A 97 -3.17 2.42 14.32
C ARG A 97 -3.53 1.56 13.11
N ALA A 98 -4.43 0.60 13.27
CA ALA A 98 -4.91 -0.25 12.18
C ALA A 98 -5.52 0.60 11.06
N GLN A 99 -6.38 1.58 11.37
CA GLN A 99 -6.96 2.48 10.37
C GLN A 99 -5.91 3.28 9.61
N ASN A 100 -4.88 3.77 10.30
CA ASN A 100 -3.79 4.49 9.64
C ASN A 100 -2.98 3.60 8.69
N LEU A 101 -2.79 2.33 9.03
CA LEU A 101 -2.14 1.35 8.16
C LEU A 101 -3.05 0.95 6.98
N ALA A 102 -4.36 0.80 7.21
CA ALA A 102 -5.32 0.51 6.15
C ALA A 102 -5.37 1.63 5.10
N ARG A 103 -5.39 2.91 5.55
CA ARG A 103 -5.29 4.08 4.66
C ARG A 103 -3.99 4.07 3.85
N LEU A 104 -2.87 3.74 4.49
CA LEU A 104 -1.57 3.63 3.82
C LEU A 104 -1.56 2.51 2.77
N CYS A 105 -2.08 1.32 3.09
CA CYS A 105 -2.18 0.22 2.13
C CYS A 105 -3.04 0.62 0.92
N ARG A 106 -4.17 1.31 1.14
CA ARG A 106 -4.99 1.84 0.05
C ARG A 106 -4.25 2.87 -0.81
N ALA A 107 -3.43 3.73 -0.19
CA ALA A 107 -2.59 4.67 -0.93
C ALA A 107 -1.51 3.96 -1.76
N LEU A 108 -0.85 2.93 -1.20
CA LEU A 108 0.13 2.11 -1.92
C LEU A 108 -0.48 1.42 -3.15
N PHE A 109 -1.71 0.89 -3.04
CA PHE A 109 -2.43 0.33 -4.18
C PHE A 109 -2.68 1.37 -5.28
N ARG A 110 -3.20 2.54 -4.90
CA ARG A 110 -3.49 3.62 -5.86
C ARG A 110 -2.21 4.11 -6.55
N ALA A 111 -1.14 4.29 -5.79
CA ALA A 111 0.15 4.70 -6.33
C ALA A 111 0.71 3.64 -7.29
N THR A 112 0.58 2.35 -6.97
CA THR A 112 0.98 1.25 -7.86
C THR A 112 0.24 1.31 -9.18
N ALA A 113 -1.09 1.41 -9.16
CA ALA A 113 -1.90 1.52 -10.37
C ALA A 113 -1.54 2.75 -11.22
N GLN A 114 -1.26 3.90 -10.58
CA GLN A 114 -0.82 5.12 -11.27
C GLN A 114 0.55 4.96 -11.96
N VAL A 115 1.50 4.30 -11.29
CA VAL A 115 2.82 4.03 -11.86
C VAL A 115 2.73 3.03 -13.02
N GLU A 116 1.91 1.98 -12.89
CA GLU A 116 1.67 1.02 -13.97
C GLU A 116 1.03 1.67 -15.20
N GLU A 117 0.05 2.54 -15.00
CA GLU A 117 -0.56 3.36 -16.06
C GLU A 117 0.51 4.20 -16.77
N GLN A 118 1.31 4.95 -16.00
CA GLN A 118 2.36 5.80 -16.54
C GLN A 118 3.40 5.00 -17.33
N ALA A 119 3.80 3.83 -16.82
CA ALA A 119 4.73 2.94 -17.50
C ALA A 119 4.15 2.41 -18.82
N ARG A 120 2.85 2.10 -18.86
CA ARG A 120 2.17 1.66 -20.08
C ARG A 120 2.15 2.78 -21.13
N ILE A 121 1.78 3.99 -20.73
CA ILE A 121 1.77 5.17 -21.61
C ILE A 121 3.16 5.40 -22.20
N ALA A 122 4.21 5.38 -21.37
CA ALA A 122 5.59 5.58 -21.83
C ALA A 122 6.01 4.54 -22.89
N ARG A 123 5.67 3.25 -22.69
CA ARG A 123 5.97 2.18 -23.64
C ARG A 123 5.27 2.37 -24.98
N HIS A 124 3.99 2.75 -24.99
CA HIS A 124 3.24 3.00 -26.22
C HIS A 124 3.82 4.19 -27.00
N THR A 125 4.19 5.27 -26.33
CA THR A 125 4.81 6.43 -26.98
C THR A 125 6.15 6.06 -27.63
N SER A 126 6.99 5.28 -26.95
CA SER A 126 8.28 4.83 -27.51
C SER A 126 8.12 3.92 -28.73
N GLN A 127 7.07 3.09 -28.78
CA GLN A 127 6.82 2.22 -29.93
C GLN A 127 6.31 2.98 -31.16
N HIS A 128 5.48 4.02 -30.98
CA HIS A 128 4.99 4.84 -32.08
C HIS A 128 6.12 5.63 -32.77
N VAL A 129 7.00 6.25 -31.96
CA VAL A 129 8.15 7.01 -32.48
C VAL A 129 9.13 6.12 -33.24
N ALA A 130 9.30 4.85 -32.82
CA ALA A 130 10.16 3.90 -33.53
C ALA A 130 9.57 3.44 -34.89
N GLN A 131 8.24 3.44 -35.05
CA GLN A 131 7.58 3.04 -36.30
C GLN A 131 7.54 4.16 -37.35
N GLU A 132 7.50 5.43 -36.93
CA GLU A 132 7.53 6.58 -37.85
C GLU A 132 8.95 6.93 -38.35
N GLY A 133 9.99 6.38 -37.72
CA GLY A 133 11.40 6.68 -38.00
C GLY A 133 12.07 5.82 -39.08
N THR A 134 11.33 5.06 -39.90
CA THR A 134 11.92 4.32 -41.04
C THR A 134 11.61 5.04 -42.36
N PRO A 135 12.46 5.98 -42.83
CA PRO A 135 12.41 6.39 -44.23
C PRO A 135 13.03 5.25 -45.07
N GLY A 136 12.24 4.72 -46.00
CA GLY A 136 12.75 3.98 -47.16
C GLY A 136 13.44 4.90 -48.15
#